data_AF-A0A7W0Y7V9-F1
#
_entry.id   AF-A0A7W0Y7V9-F1
#
_cell.length_a   1.000
_cell.length_b   1.000
_cell.length_c   1.000
_cell.angle_alpha   90.00
_cell.angle_beta   90.00
_cell.angle_gamma   90.00
#
_symmetry.space_group_name_H-M   'P 1'
#
loop_
_entity.id
_entity.type
_entity.pdbx_description
1 polymer ?
#
loop_
_entity_poly.entity_id
_entity_poly.type
_entity_poly.pdbx_seq_one_letter_code
_entity_poly.pdbx_strand_id
1 'polypeptide(L)'
;MARGQDGKKQPEVGDVFAFPIGKQRYSFCWVARKTRPEYLYSTQLKKFLDVPYLVIACADFVGSKPPTADEIVGRTLLRLTTDGCKKEACVRMDSCAPPRGFVKVGRMAKPGAPSAKDNYSGFTGIQREAKRQWQWDHERGKLLADDVAEARAEAAAEVAAEKALKTKLKRRKQATLARVGLLELLPDWDGLVSASHRSAVEKLLRELCVNLRAARDRDAKLAAIEATVGKVNRWNDRTGVIATEEREALATAIDELGHKAGLRGRDLAGDFRDW
;
A
#
# COMPACT_ATOMS: atom_id res chain seq x y z
N MET A 1 35.16 16.95 -5.79
CA MET A 1 34.30 15.83 -6.25
C MET A 1 33.03 15.83 -5.41
N ALA A 2 31.85 15.76 -6.05
CA ALA A 2 30.57 15.80 -5.34
C ALA A 2 30.34 14.52 -4.52
N ARG A 3 29.83 14.67 -3.31
CA ARG A 3 29.36 13.55 -2.46
C ARG A 3 27.85 13.41 -2.63
N GLY A 4 27.36 12.17 -2.62
CA GLY A 4 25.94 11.85 -2.67
C GLY A 4 25.24 12.22 -1.37
N GLN A 5 23.92 12.07 -1.32
CA GLN A 5 23.14 12.28 -0.09
C GLN A 5 23.58 11.34 1.06
N ASP A 6 24.16 10.19 0.73
CA ASP A 6 24.73 9.22 1.66
C ASP A 6 26.17 9.57 2.12
N GLY A 7 26.69 10.72 1.73
CA GLY A 7 28.05 11.17 2.05
C GLY A 7 29.16 10.43 1.30
N LYS A 8 28.82 9.45 0.46
CA LYS A 8 29.77 8.69 -0.36
C LYS A 8 30.09 9.43 -1.66
N LYS A 9 31.23 9.11 -2.25
CA LYS A 9 31.62 9.66 -3.54
C LYS A 9 30.65 9.16 -4.62
N GLN A 10 30.04 10.09 -5.35
CA GLN A 10 29.21 9.73 -6.49
C GLN A 10 30.03 9.19 -7.66
N PRO A 11 29.46 8.27 -8.45
CA PRO A 11 30.09 7.78 -9.66
C PRO A 11 30.19 8.88 -10.73
N GLU A 12 31.13 8.72 -11.66
CA GLU A 12 31.35 9.66 -12.76
C GLU A 12 30.57 9.28 -14.01
N VAL A 13 30.33 10.26 -14.88
CA VAL A 13 29.72 10.01 -16.20
C VAL A 13 30.59 9.02 -16.98
N GLY A 14 29.92 8.00 -17.52
CA GLY A 14 30.51 6.87 -18.21
C GLY A 14 30.86 5.70 -17.30
N ASP A 15 30.84 5.82 -15.97
CA ASP A 15 31.12 4.68 -15.09
C ASP A 15 30.08 3.57 -15.30
N VAL A 16 30.57 2.33 -15.46
CA VAL A 16 29.75 1.14 -15.72
C VAL A 16 29.75 0.22 -14.51
N PHE A 17 28.57 -0.23 -14.11
CA PHE A 17 28.34 -1.09 -12.97
C PHE A 17 27.58 -2.34 -13.38
N ALA A 18 28.14 -3.50 -13.09
CA ALA A 18 27.49 -4.79 -13.22
C ALA A 18 26.71 -5.12 -11.95
N PHE A 19 25.56 -5.76 -12.10
CA PHE A 19 24.72 -6.18 -10.97
C PHE A 19 24.00 -7.49 -11.27
N PRO A 20 23.71 -8.31 -10.24
CA PRO A 20 22.99 -9.55 -10.43
C PRO A 20 21.48 -9.30 -10.64
N ILE A 21 20.83 -10.05 -11.52
CA ILE A 21 19.36 -10.02 -11.72
C ILE A 21 18.68 -11.35 -11.38
N GLY A 22 19.45 -12.36 -10.98
CA GLY A 22 18.95 -13.68 -10.60
C GLY A 22 20.09 -14.64 -10.30
N LYS A 23 19.77 -15.92 -10.11
CA LYS A 23 20.79 -16.96 -9.92
C LYS A 23 21.71 -16.99 -11.16
N GLN A 24 22.99 -16.67 -10.97
CA GLN A 24 24.02 -16.69 -12.01
C GLN A 24 23.69 -15.83 -13.23
N ARG A 25 22.97 -14.72 -13.07
CA ARG A 25 22.65 -13.78 -14.16
C ARG A 25 23.03 -12.37 -13.78
N TYR A 26 23.70 -11.69 -14.69
CA TYR A 26 24.18 -10.32 -14.53
C TYR A 26 23.67 -9.45 -15.66
N SER A 27 23.32 -8.23 -15.31
CA SER A 27 23.15 -7.13 -16.26
C SER A 27 24.08 -5.99 -15.86
N PHE A 28 24.06 -4.89 -16.60
CA PHE A 28 24.84 -3.73 -16.26
C PHE A 28 24.15 -2.42 -16.64
N CYS A 29 24.56 -1.36 -15.95
CA CYS A 29 24.12 -0.01 -16.19
C CYS A 29 25.31 0.94 -16.24
N TRP A 30 25.10 2.12 -16.79
CA TRP A 30 26.09 3.19 -16.78
C TRP A 30 25.49 4.52 -16.34
N VAL A 31 26.34 5.38 -15.79
CA VAL A 31 25.98 6.78 -15.52
C VAL A 31 26.04 7.54 -16.83
N ALA A 32 24.88 7.94 -17.35
CA ALA A 32 24.78 8.60 -18.64
C ALA A 32 25.04 10.11 -18.56
N ARG A 33 24.52 10.76 -17.52
CA ARG A 33 24.78 12.19 -17.26
C ARG A 33 24.57 12.53 -15.79
N LYS A 34 25.11 13.67 -15.38
CA LYS A 34 24.77 14.34 -14.12
C LYS A 34 23.89 15.52 -14.44
N THR A 35 22.77 15.67 -13.74
CA THR A 35 21.82 16.77 -13.91
C THR A 35 21.51 17.42 -12.57
N ARG A 36 21.16 18.70 -12.59
CA ARG A 36 20.53 19.36 -11.44
C ARG A 36 19.03 19.46 -11.74
N PRO A 37 18.13 19.28 -10.76
CA PRO A 37 16.71 19.45 -11.02
C PRO A 37 16.44 20.94 -11.21
N GLU A 38 16.18 21.36 -12.44
CA GLU A 38 15.70 22.71 -12.74
C GLU A 38 14.21 22.89 -12.39
N TYR A 39 13.52 21.87 -11.87
CA TYR A 39 12.06 21.90 -11.67
C TYR A 39 11.61 21.65 -10.22
N LEU A 40 12.52 21.37 -9.28
CA LEU A 40 12.18 21.22 -7.85
C LEU A 40 12.19 22.57 -7.09
N TYR A 41 11.78 23.65 -7.75
CA TYR A 41 11.75 25.02 -7.20
C TYR A 41 10.58 25.26 -6.23
N SER A 42 10.42 24.42 -5.21
CA SER A 42 9.85 24.91 -3.95
C SER A 42 11.01 25.40 -3.08
N THR A 43 10.89 26.60 -2.54
CA THR A 43 11.94 27.30 -1.76
C THR A 43 12.41 26.52 -0.52
N GLN A 44 11.64 25.54 -0.05
CA GLN A 44 11.98 24.69 1.10
C GLN A 44 12.95 23.54 0.77
N LEU A 45 12.96 23.01 -0.46
CA LEU A 45 13.83 21.88 -0.85
C LEU A 45 15.24 22.31 -1.31
N LYS A 46 15.44 23.59 -1.63
CA LYS A 46 16.73 24.16 -2.07
C LYS A 46 17.89 23.90 -1.11
N LYS A 47 17.64 23.88 0.21
CA LYS A 47 18.70 23.68 1.22
C LYS A 47 19.15 22.22 1.37
N PHE A 48 18.39 21.25 0.87
CA PHE A 48 18.67 19.81 1.01
C PHE A 48 19.24 19.15 -0.26
N LEU A 49 19.28 19.84 -1.41
CA LEU A 49 19.49 19.22 -2.73
C LEU A 49 20.54 19.91 -3.62
N ASP A 50 21.67 20.40 -3.09
CA ASP A 50 22.82 20.81 -3.92
C ASP A 50 23.63 19.61 -4.46
N VAL A 51 23.08 18.39 -4.34
CA VAL A 51 23.69 17.16 -4.83
C VAL A 51 23.23 16.93 -6.28
N PRO A 52 24.15 16.80 -7.25
CA PRO A 52 23.77 16.48 -8.62
C PRO A 52 23.12 15.09 -8.69
N TYR A 53 22.05 14.99 -9.46
CA TYR A 53 21.39 13.72 -9.75
C TYR A 53 22.11 12.99 -10.88
N LEU A 54 22.25 11.69 -10.71
CA LEU A 54 22.75 10.75 -11.69
C LEU A 54 21.58 10.28 -12.55
N VAL A 55 21.76 10.34 -13.86
CA VAL A 55 20.89 9.62 -14.80
C VAL A 55 21.58 8.31 -15.14
N ILE A 56 20.94 7.21 -14.76
CA ILE A 56 21.47 5.85 -14.89
C ILE A 56 20.68 5.13 -15.98
N ALA A 57 21.38 4.50 -16.90
CA ALA A 57 20.83 3.81 -18.06
C ALA A 57 21.20 2.31 -18.00
N CYS A 58 20.24 1.43 -18.27
CA CYS A 58 20.47 -0.02 -18.30
C CYS A 58 20.80 -0.52 -19.70
N ALA A 59 21.74 -1.45 -19.81
CA ALA A 59 22.07 -2.12 -21.07
C ALA A 59 21.04 -3.18 -21.42
N ASP A 60 20.82 -3.36 -22.72
CA ASP A 60 20.19 -4.55 -23.27
C ASP A 60 21.20 -5.72 -23.26
N PHE A 61 21.46 -6.23 -22.06
CA PHE A 61 22.42 -7.31 -21.83
C PHE A 61 22.04 -8.12 -20.60
N VAL A 62 22.05 -9.44 -20.77
CA VAL A 62 22.04 -10.42 -19.68
C VAL A 62 23.07 -11.50 -19.96
N GLY A 63 24.04 -11.65 -19.06
CA GLY A 63 25.10 -12.66 -19.15
C GLY A 63 25.13 -13.57 -17.92
N SER A 64 25.81 -14.71 -18.03
CA SER A 64 26.02 -15.61 -16.87
C SER A 64 27.11 -15.12 -15.91
N LYS A 65 27.87 -14.10 -16.31
CA LYS A 65 28.97 -13.46 -15.59
C LYS A 65 28.86 -11.94 -15.75
N PRO A 66 29.52 -11.14 -14.88
CA PRO A 66 29.68 -9.71 -15.11
C PRO A 66 30.26 -9.45 -16.52
N PRO A 67 29.82 -8.39 -17.21
CA PRO A 67 30.28 -8.09 -18.56
C PRO A 67 31.76 -7.72 -18.59
N THR A 68 32.41 -8.16 -19.66
CA THR A 68 33.77 -7.77 -20.06
C THR A 68 33.79 -6.38 -20.71
N ALA A 69 34.98 -5.81 -20.91
CA ALA A 69 35.13 -4.51 -21.58
C ALA A 69 34.55 -4.52 -23.01
N ASP A 70 34.79 -5.58 -23.77
CA ASP A 70 34.28 -5.71 -25.15
C ASP A 70 32.76 -5.83 -25.18
N GLU A 71 32.17 -6.53 -24.21
CA GLU A 71 30.71 -6.65 -24.08
C GLU A 71 30.03 -5.36 -23.67
N ILE A 72 30.75 -4.42 -23.05
CA ILE A 72 30.24 -3.08 -22.73
C ILE A 72 30.20 -2.21 -24.00
N VAL A 73 31.17 -2.38 -24.90
CA VAL A 73 31.26 -1.60 -26.14
C VAL A 73 30.16 -2.02 -27.12
N GLY A 74 29.44 -1.05 -27.67
CA GLY A 74 28.44 -1.29 -28.72
C GLY A 74 27.07 -1.76 -28.21
N ARG A 75 26.85 -1.85 -26.90
CA ARG A 75 25.52 -2.20 -26.36
C ARG A 75 24.54 -1.04 -26.44
N THR A 76 23.29 -1.39 -26.71
CA THR A 76 22.16 -0.48 -26.72
C THR A 76 21.48 -0.41 -25.36
N LEU A 77 20.63 0.60 -25.19
CA LEU A 77 19.79 0.74 -24.02
C LEU A 77 18.70 -0.34 -23.99
N LEU A 78 18.46 -0.93 -22.82
CA LEU A 78 17.31 -1.78 -22.57
C LEU A 78 16.01 -1.01 -22.82
N ARG A 79 15.13 -1.58 -23.65
CA ARG A 79 13.79 -1.07 -23.90
C ARG A 79 12.76 -1.97 -23.23
N LEU A 80 12.04 -1.41 -22.27
CA LEU A 80 11.05 -2.12 -21.50
C LEU A 80 9.79 -2.35 -22.34
N THR A 81 9.40 -3.62 -22.45
CA THR A 81 8.19 -4.11 -23.11
C THR A 81 7.29 -4.90 -22.17
N THR A 82 7.69 -5.02 -20.89
CA THR A 82 6.85 -5.49 -19.79
C THR A 82 5.53 -4.74 -19.76
N ASP A 83 4.48 -5.38 -19.24
CA ASP A 83 3.16 -4.77 -19.17
C ASP A 83 3.18 -3.37 -18.51
N GLY A 84 2.51 -2.42 -19.17
CA GLY A 84 2.55 -0.98 -18.85
C GLY A 84 3.70 -0.17 -19.49
N CYS A 85 4.72 -0.81 -20.09
CA CYS A 85 5.85 -0.12 -20.71
C CYS A 85 5.76 -0.13 -22.26
N LYS A 86 5.60 1.05 -22.88
CA LYS A 86 5.52 1.21 -24.34
C LYS A 86 6.90 1.39 -24.98
N LYS A 87 7.76 0.35 -24.94
CA LYS A 87 9.15 0.39 -25.45
C LYS A 87 9.98 1.50 -24.80
N GLU A 88 9.69 1.77 -23.54
CA GLU A 88 10.34 2.84 -22.80
C GLU A 88 11.80 2.51 -22.51
N ALA A 89 12.63 3.55 -22.58
CA ALA A 89 14.02 3.50 -22.19
C ALA A 89 14.16 3.15 -20.70
N CYS A 90 14.92 2.11 -20.35
CA CYS A 90 15.22 1.78 -18.96
C CYS A 90 16.26 2.77 -18.39
N VAL A 91 15.75 3.94 -17.98
CA VAL A 91 16.53 5.04 -17.41
C VAL A 91 15.90 5.46 -16.08
N ARG A 92 16.74 5.70 -15.07
CA ARG A 92 16.32 6.14 -13.72
C ARG A 92 17.20 7.27 -13.21
N MET A 93 16.67 8.04 -12.27
CA MET A 93 17.39 9.09 -11.56
C MET A 93 17.76 8.63 -10.15
N ASP A 94 18.96 9.00 -9.70
CA ASP A 94 19.46 8.74 -8.35
C ASP A 94 20.27 9.94 -7.84
N SER A 95 20.39 10.11 -6.53
CA SER A 95 21.27 11.07 -5.87
C SER A 95 22.38 10.38 -5.07
N CYS A 96 22.36 9.05 -4.98
CA CYS A 96 23.22 8.24 -4.13
C CYS A 96 24.30 7.49 -4.92
N ALA A 97 25.29 6.97 -4.19
CA ALA A 97 26.26 6.04 -4.76
C ALA A 97 25.60 4.67 -5.06
N PRO A 98 26.18 3.84 -5.96
CA PRO A 98 25.68 2.50 -6.22
C PRO A 98 25.57 1.68 -4.93
N PRO A 99 24.46 0.95 -4.73
CA PRO A 99 24.26 0.13 -3.55
C PRO A 99 25.14 -1.13 -3.58
N ARG A 100 25.14 -1.89 -2.48
CA ARG A 100 25.88 -3.16 -2.40
C ARG A 100 25.39 -4.12 -3.49
N GLY A 101 26.33 -4.75 -4.20
CA GLY A 101 26.05 -5.67 -5.30
C GLY A 101 26.22 -5.06 -6.70
N PHE A 102 26.37 -3.74 -6.79
CA PHE A 102 26.79 -3.05 -8.01
C PHE A 102 28.32 -2.94 -8.01
N VAL A 103 28.96 -3.66 -8.93
CA VAL A 103 30.43 -3.71 -9.04
C VAL A 103 30.85 -2.89 -10.25
N LYS A 104 31.76 -1.93 -10.04
CA LYS A 104 32.33 -1.16 -11.16
C LYS A 104 33.16 -2.09 -12.04
N VAL A 105 32.81 -2.20 -13.31
CA VAL A 105 33.44 -3.13 -14.27
C VAL A 105 34.14 -2.43 -15.42
N GLY A 106 33.94 -1.12 -15.57
CA GLY A 106 34.60 -0.37 -16.62
C GLY A 106 34.07 1.05 -16.75
N ARG A 107 34.34 1.61 -17.93
CA ARG A 107 33.89 2.95 -18.31
C ARG A 107 33.50 2.98 -19.79
N MET A 108 32.40 3.66 -20.09
CA MET A 108 31.92 3.90 -21.44
C MET A 108 32.37 5.30 -21.90
N ALA A 109 33.03 5.38 -23.06
CA ALA A 109 33.59 6.62 -23.58
C ALA A 109 32.53 7.63 -24.06
N LYS A 110 31.44 7.13 -24.66
CA LYS A 110 30.32 7.95 -25.17
C LYS A 110 29.00 7.38 -24.65
N PRO A 111 28.67 7.61 -23.36
CA PRO A 111 27.43 7.10 -22.80
C PRO A 111 26.23 7.82 -23.44
N GLY A 112 25.49 7.13 -24.29
CA GLY A 112 24.19 7.62 -24.76
C GLY A 112 23.13 7.43 -23.67
N ALA A 113 22.22 8.39 -23.51
CA ALA A 113 20.93 8.12 -22.90
C ALA A 113 19.86 9.12 -23.38
N PRO A 114 18.61 8.66 -23.58
CA PRO A 114 17.48 9.54 -23.79
C PRO A 114 17.16 10.34 -22.52
N SER A 115 16.24 11.31 -22.60
CA SER A 115 15.73 11.99 -21.42
C SER A 115 15.15 10.98 -20.43
N ALA A 116 15.60 11.04 -19.18
CA ALA A 116 14.89 10.41 -18.09
C ALA A 116 13.58 11.18 -17.91
N LYS A 117 12.42 10.50 -18.04
CA LYS A 117 11.21 10.98 -17.37
C LYS A 117 11.51 11.01 -15.85
N ASP A 118 10.92 11.92 -15.10
CA ASP A 118 11.16 12.14 -13.65
C ASP A 118 10.92 10.87 -12.79
N ASN A 119 11.84 9.89 -12.85
CA ASN A 119 11.67 8.56 -12.28
C ASN A 119 12.81 8.27 -11.28
N TYR A 120 12.52 8.56 -10.01
CA TYR A 120 13.46 8.54 -8.88
C TYR A 120 13.52 7.19 -8.16
N SER A 121 13.76 6.10 -8.90
CA SER A 121 13.94 4.77 -8.28
C SER A 121 15.39 4.30 -8.22
N GLY A 122 16.33 5.10 -8.71
CA GLY A 122 17.77 4.85 -8.59
C GLY A 122 18.30 3.54 -9.17
N PHE A 123 19.47 3.12 -8.67
CA PHE A 123 20.13 1.86 -9.06
C PHE A 123 19.28 0.62 -8.79
N THR A 124 18.63 0.53 -7.64
CA THR A 124 17.79 -0.62 -7.27
C THR A 124 16.59 -0.76 -8.21
N GLY A 125 16.00 0.36 -8.63
CA GLY A 125 14.98 0.38 -9.66
C GLY A 125 15.48 -0.16 -10.99
N ILE A 126 16.66 0.25 -11.46
CA ILE A 126 17.29 -0.30 -12.68
C ILE A 126 17.43 -1.82 -12.59
N GLN A 127 17.94 -2.36 -11.47
CA GLN A 127 18.08 -3.80 -11.27
C GLN A 127 16.73 -4.53 -11.32
N ARG A 128 15.70 -3.95 -10.70
CA ARG A 128 14.34 -4.52 -10.72
C ARG A 128 13.76 -4.57 -12.12
N GLU A 129 13.88 -3.50 -12.90
CA GLU A 129 13.37 -3.44 -14.28
C GLU A 129 14.12 -4.41 -15.21
N ALA A 130 15.45 -4.48 -15.10
CA ALA A 130 16.25 -5.41 -15.88
C ALA A 130 15.85 -6.87 -15.60
N LYS A 131 15.63 -7.20 -14.32
CA LYS A 131 15.11 -8.51 -13.92
C LYS A 131 13.71 -8.76 -14.49
N ARG A 132 12.78 -7.82 -14.31
CA ARG A 132 11.39 -7.94 -14.75
C ARG A 132 11.32 -8.12 -16.28
N GLN A 133 12.10 -7.35 -17.03
CA GLN A 133 12.18 -7.45 -18.47
C GLN A 133 12.73 -8.82 -18.91
N TRP A 134 13.81 -9.29 -18.28
CA TRP A 134 14.33 -10.63 -18.57
C TRP A 134 13.29 -11.72 -18.33
N GLN A 135 12.57 -11.66 -17.20
CA GLN A 135 11.49 -12.60 -16.90
C GLN A 135 10.33 -12.47 -17.88
N TRP A 136 10.01 -11.26 -18.35
CA TRP A 136 9.00 -11.06 -19.38
C TRP A 136 9.38 -11.67 -20.72
N ASP A 137 10.65 -11.60 -21.10
CA ASP A 137 11.12 -12.12 -22.37
C ASP A 137 11.28 -13.66 -22.36
N HIS A 138 11.54 -14.28 -21.20
CA HIS A 138 11.90 -15.70 -21.10
C HIS A 138 10.95 -16.56 -20.26
N GLU A 139 10.25 -15.95 -19.31
CA GLU A 139 9.37 -16.61 -18.34
C GLU A 139 7.94 -16.05 -18.43
N ARG A 140 7.55 -15.45 -19.56
CA ARG A 140 6.26 -14.76 -19.74
C ARG A 140 5.06 -15.59 -19.30
N GLY A 141 5.02 -16.86 -19.71
CA GLY A 141 3.94 -17.77 -19.35
C GLY A 141 3.83 -17.99 -17.84
N LYS A 142 4.97 -18.03 -17.14
CA LYS A 142 5.01 -18.15 -15.68
C LYS A 142 4.55 -16.86 -15.00
N LEU A 143 5.04 -15.70 -15.44
CA LEU A 143 4.61 -14.40 -14.91
C LEU A 143 3.10 -14.22 -15.03
N LEU A 144 2.54 -14.48 -16.22
CA LEU A 144 1.09 -14.38 -16.43
C LEU A 144 0.29 -15.40 -15.61
N ALA A 145 0.84 -16.60 -15.40
CA ALA A 145 0.21 -17.60 -14.55
C ALA A 145 0.22 -17.20 -13.07
N ASP A 146 1.33 -16.62 -12.60
CA ASP A 146 1.47 -16.09 -11.23
C ASP A 146 0.49 -14.92 -11.01
N ASP A 147 0.40 -13.97 -11.95
CA ASP A 147 -0.56 -12.84 -11.90
C ASP A 147 -2.02 -13.34 -11.86
N VAL A 148 -2.36 -14.35 -12.69
CA VAL A 148 -3.69 -14.96 -12.67
C VAL A 148 -3.96 -15.71 -11.37
N ALA A 149 -2.96 -16.37 -10.80
CA ALA A 149 -3.09 -17.07 -9.52
C ALA A 149 -3.28 -16.09 -8.36
N GLU A 150 -2.55 -14.97 -8.34
CA GLU A 150 -2.70 -13.90 -7.35
C GLU A 150 -4.09 -13.26 -7.45
N ALA A 151 -4.52 -12.87 -8.65
CA ALA A 151 -5.86 -12.32 -8.86
C ALA A 151 -6.98 -13.30 -8.44
N ARG A 152 -6.80 -14.61 -8.70
CA ARG A 152 -7.74 -15.65 -8.23
C ARG A 152 -7.73 -15.80 -6.71
N ALA A 153 -6.57 -15.71 -6.07
CA ALA A 153 -6.44 -15.79 -4.62
C ALA A 153 -7.09 -14.59 -3.93
N GLU A 154 -6.88 -13.38 -4.46
CA GLU A 154 -7.54 -12.16 -3.98
C GLU A 154 -9.06 -12.26 -4.12
N ALA A 155 -9.56 -12.63 -5.30
CA ALA A 155 -10.99 -12.82 -5.52
C ALA A 155 -11.60 -13.89 -4.59
N ALA A 156 -10.88 -15.00 -4.37
CA ALA A 156 -11.32 -16.04 -3.44
C ALA A 156 -11.34 -15.55 -1.99
N ALA A 157 -10.36 -14.73 -1.59
CA ALA A 157 -10.28 -14.14 -0.26
C ALA A 157 -11.44 -13.16 -0.03
N GLU A 158 -11.78 -12.33 -1.02
CA GLU A 158 -12.92 -11.40 -0.96
C GLU A 158 -14.25 -12.15 -0.79
N VAL A 159 -14.49 -13.18 -1.61
CA VAL A 159 -15.70 -14.03 -1.50
C VAL A 159 -15.76 -14.72 -0.13
N ALA A 160 -14.63 -15.20 0.39
CA ALA A 160 -14.56 -15.83 1.71
C ALA A 160 -14.86 -14.83 2.83
N ALA A 161 -14.32 -13.60 2.75
CA ALA A 161 -14.56 -12.53 3.70
C ALA A 161 -16.04 -12.12 3.69
N GLU A 162 -16.65 -11.93 2.52
CA GLU A 162 -18.06 -11.60 2.38
C GLU A 162 -18.96 -12.70 2.97
N LYS A 163 -18.65 -13.97 2.71
CA LYS A 163 -19.38 -15.11 3.26
C LYS A 163 -19.24 -15.19 4.79
N ALA A 164 -18.05 -14.93 5.32
CA ALA A 164 -17.81 -14.88 6.76
C ALA A 164 -18.63 -13.76 7.41
N LEU A 165 -18.64 -12.56 6.81
CA LEU A 165 -19.40 -11.41 7.26
C LEU A 165 -20.91 -11.69 7.30
N LYS A 166 -21.47 -12.20 6.19
CA LYS A 166 -22.88 -12.63 6.12
C LYS A 166 -23.23 -13.65 7.20
N THR A 167 -22.31 -14.57 7.50
CA THR A 167 -22.51 -15.57 8.56
C THR A 167 -22.52 -14.93 9.95
N LYS A 168 -21.59 -14.01 10.25
CA LYS A 168 -21.55 -13.25 11.50
C LYS A 168 -22.83 -12.44 11.69
N LEU A 169 -23.25 -11.68 10.68
CA LEU A 169 -24.49 -10.87 10.71
C LEU A 169 -25.74 -11.74 10.91
N LYS A 170 -25.85 -12.87 10.21
CA LYS A 170 -26.98 -13.80 10.38
C LYS A 170 -27.05 -14.36 11.80
N ARG A 171 -25.91 -14.76 12.39
CA ARG A 171 -25.84 -15.23 13.79
C ARG A 171 -26.28 -14.14 14.77
N ARG A 172 -25.82 -12.89 14.57
CA ARG A 172 -26.22 -11.73 15.37
C ARG A 172 -27.74 -11.50 15.31
N LYS A 173 -28.30 -11.46 14.09
CA LYS A 173 -29.74 -11.26 13.84
C LYS A 173 -30.61 -12.32 14.52
N GLN A 174 -30.17 -13.58 14.55
CA GLN A 174 -30.90 -14.69 15.18
C GLN A 174 -30.69 -14.78 16.70
N ALA A 175 -29.66 -14.14 17.27
CA ALA A 175 -29.38 -14.21 18.69
C ALA A 175 -30.41 -13.45 19.53
N THR A 176 -30.68 -13.93 20.74
CA THR A 176 -31.48 -13.20 21.74
C THR A 176 -30.65 -12.06 22.34
N LEU A 177 -31.29 -11.09 23.01
CA LEU A 177 -30.58 -10.01 23.70
C LEU A 177 -29.56 -10.53 24.73
N ALA A 178 -29.83 -11.68 25.36
CA ALA A 178 -28.89 -12.31 26.29
C ALA A 178 -27.64 -12.89 25.61
N ARG A 179 -27.75 -13.34 24.34
CA ARG A 179 -26.66 -13.96 23.59
C ARG A 179 -25.94 -13.02 22.64
N VAL A 180 -26.62 -11.98 22.14
CA VAL A 180 -26.05 -11.02 21.19
C VAL A 180 -24.87 -10.25 21.79
N GLY A 181 -24.93 -9.92 23.09
CA GLY A 181 -23.84 -9.29 23.82
C GLY A 181 -22.60 -10.17 24.05
N LEU A 182 -22.62 -11.44 23.63
CA LEU A 182 -21.46 -12.35 23.59
C LEU A 182 -20.89 -12.51 22.19
N LEU A 183 -21.60 -12.02 21.17
CA LEU A 183 -21.16 -12.05 19.79
C LEU A 183 -20.33 -10.82 19.46
N GLU A 184 -19.82 -10.83 18.25
CA GLU A 184 -19.21 -9.70 17.58
C GLU A 184 -20.31 -8.75 17.11
N LEU A 185 -20.28 -7.49 17.57
CA LEU A 185 -21.39 -6.55 17.39
C LEU A 185 -21.20 -5.66 16.16
N LEU A 186 -19.95 -5.40 15.76
CA LEU A 186 -19.61 -4.57 14.61
C LEU A 186 -18.67 -5.31 13.64
N PRO A 187 -19.07 -6.48 13.09
CA PRO A 187 -18.20 -7.29 12.24
C PRO A 187 -17.82 -6.59 10.93
N ASP A 188 -18.64 -5.62 10.49
CA ASP A 188 -18.40 -4.85 9.27
C ASP A 188 -17.30 -3.78 9.43
N TRP A 189 -16.80 -3.56 10.66
CA TRP A 189 -15.69 -2.64 10.93
C TRP A 189 -14.31 -3.29 10.74
N ASP A 190 -14.25 -4.59 10.44
CA ASP A 190 -13.00 -5.30 10.19
C ASP A 190 -12.26 -4.69 8.99
N GLY A 191 -11.05 -4.17 9.24
CA GLY A 191 -10.21 -3.53 8.21
C GLY A 191 -10.52 -2.05 7.97
N LEU A 192 -11.68 -1.54 8.39
CA LEU A 192 -12.05 -0.13 8.31
C LEU A 192 -11.55 0.67 9.51
N VAL A 193 -11.67 0.07 10.71
CA VAL A 193 -11.33 0.69 11.98
C VAL A 193 -10.29 -0.14 12.72
N SER A 194 -9.38 0.51 13.44
CA SER A 194 -8.40 -0.20 14.27
C SER A 194 -9.11 -1.08 15.33
N ALA A 195 -8.51 -2.23 15.65
CA ALA A 195 -9.07 -3.16 16.62
C ALA A 195 -9.33 -2.52 18.00
N SER A 196 -8.48 -1.57 18.42
CA SER A 196 -8.63 -0.84 19.68
C SER A 196 -9.87 0.06 19.69
N HIS A 197 -10.08 0.83 18.62
CA HIS A 197 -11.25 1.70 18.49
C HIS A 197 -12.53 0.90 18.40
N ARG A 198 -12.52 -0.16 17.60
CA ARG A 198 -13.63 -1.09 17.50
C ARG A 198 -13.99 -1.71 18.85
N SER A 199 -13.00 -2.19 19.61
CA SER A 199 -13.21 -2.75 20.94
C SER A 199 -13.80 -1.74 21.92
N ALA A 200 -13.43 -0.46 21.82
CA ALA A 200 -13.99 0.58 22.68
C ALA A 200 -15.49 0.80 22.42
N VAL A 201 -15.91 0.83 21.16
CA VAL A 201 -17.32 0.99 20.79
C VAL A 201 -18.12 -0.28 21.11
N GLU A 202 -17.57 -1.47 20.84
CA GLU A 202 -18.24 -2.72 21.21
C GLU A 202 -18.47 -2.83 22.72
N LYS A 203 -17.56 -2.30 23.55
CA LYS A 203 -17.78 -2.23 25.00
C LYS A 203 -19.03 -1.42 25.35
N LEU A 204 -19.22 -0.25 24.72
CA LEU A 204 -20.41 0.58 24.92
C LEU A 204 -21.69 -0.15 24.49
N LEU A 205 -21.65 -0.88 23.37
CA LEU A 205 -22.79 -1.68 22.91
C LEU A 205 -23.09 -2.88 23.83
N ARG A 206 -22.07 -3.49 24.43
CA ARG A 206 -22.24 -4.54 25.45
C ARG A 206 -22.85 -3.98 26.73
N GLU A 207 -22.43 -2.78 27.16
CA GLU A 207 -23.08 -2.06 28.27
C GLU A 207 -24.56 -1.79 27.97
N LEU A 208 -24.89 -1.38 26.75
CA LEU A 208 -26.28 -1.20 26.31
C LEU A 208 -27.07 -2.50 26.42
N CYS A 209 -26.51 -3.64 26.00
CA CYS A 209 -27.18 -4.95 26.15
C CYS A 209 -27.55 -5.25 27.61
N VAL A 210 -26.66 -4.93 28.56
CA VAL A 210 -26.92 -5.12 30.00
C VAL A 210 -28.04 -4.19 30.47
N ASN A 211 -27.98 -2.91 30.10
CA ASN A 211 -28.97 -1.91 30.51
C ASN A 211 -30.36 -2.22 29.93
N LEU A 212 -30.45 -2.62 28.67
CA LEU A 212 -31.71 -3.00 28.02
C LEU A 212 -32.36 -4.23 28.67
N ARG A 213 -31.57 -5.15 29.24
CA ARG A 213 -32.09 -6.31 29.98
C ARG A 213 -32.60 -5.93 31.36
N ALA A 214 -31.99 -4.93 32.00
CA ALA A 214 -32.37 -4.46 33.33
C ALA A 214 -33.58 -3.52 33.30
N ALA A 215 -33.79 -2.80 32.19
CA ALA A 215 -34.88 -1.85 32.01
C ALA A 215 -36.25 -2.54 31.97
N ARG A 216 -37.17 -2.08 32.85
CA ARG A 216 -38.48 -2.71 33.07
C ARG A 216 -39.57 -2.24 32.11
N ASP A 217 -39.48 -0.99 31.66
CA ASP A 217 -40.47 -0.35 30.79
C ASP A 217 -39.83 0.20 29.51
N ARG A 218 -40.67 0.79 28.65
CA ARG A 218 -40.26 1.33 27.36
C ARG A 218 -39.35 2.55 27.52
N ASP A 219 -39.65 3.42 28.46
CA ASP A 219 -38.95 4.70 28.63
C ASP A 219 -37.54 4.50 29.17
N ALA A 220 -37.38 3.58 30.13
CA ALA A 220 -36.07 3.17 30.63
C ALA A 220 -35.19 2.55 29.52
N LYS A 221 -35.79 1.82 28.56
CA LYS A 221 -35.05 1.27 27.41
C LYS A 221 -34.61 2.35 26.43
N LEU A 222 -35.49 3.33 26.16
CA LEU A 222 -35.15 4.47 25.30
C LEU A 222 -34.04 5.33 25.93
N ALA A 223 -34.14 5.62 27.22
CA ALA A 223 -33.10 6.34 27.97
C ALA A 223 -31.75 5.61 27.93
N ALA A 224 -31.74 4.27 27.99
CA ALA A 224 -30.51 3.49 27.86
C ALA A 224 -29.87 3.61 26.46
N ILE A 225 -30.68 3.64 25.40
CA ILE A 225 -30.22 3.85 24.02
C ILE A 225 -29.63 5.24 23.88
N GLU A 226 -30.39 6.29 24.25
CA GLU A 226 -29.97 7.68 24.17
C GLU A 226 -28.65 7.92 24.93
N ALA A 227 -28.55 7.41 26.17
CA ALA A 227 -27.32 7.52 26.96
C ALA A 227 -26.13 6.82 26.28
N THR A 228 -26.35 5.70 25.59
CA THR A 228 -25.30 4.99 24.86
C THR A 228 -24.88 5.75 23.61
N VAL A 229 -25.83 6.25 22.81
CA VAL A 229 -25.54 7.08 21.63
C VAL A 229 -24.74 8.31 22.05
N GLY A 230 -25.14 9.02 23.11
CA GLY A 230 -24.39 10.15 23.64
C GLY A 230 -22.97 9.79 24.11
N LYS A 231 -22.74 8.58 24.64
CA LYS A 231 -21.38 8.11 24.96
C LYS A 231 -20.56 7.86 23.69
N VAL A 232 -21.17 7.31 22.64
CA VAL A 232 -20.48 7.07 21.37
C VAL A 232 -20.15 8.40 20.67
N ASN A 233 -21.05 9.38 20.65
CA ASN A 233 -20.79 10.71 20.08
C ASN A 233 -19.59 11.37 20.77
N ARG A 234 -19.59 11.43 22.11
CA ARG A 234 -18.44 11.97 22.86
C ARG A 234 -17.14 11.21 22.64
N TRP A 235 -17.21 9.92 22.36
CA TRP A 235 -16.03 9.12 22.01
C TRP A 235 -15.56 9.45 20.58
N ASN A 236 -16.48 9.63 19.64
CA ASN A 236 -16.18 10.03 18.27
C ASN A 236 -15.61 11.44 18.20
N ASP A 237 -16.15 12.41 18.95
CA ASP A 237 -15.64 13.80 18.98
C ASP A 237 -14.14 13.88 19.32
N ARG A 238 -13.65 12.91 20.09
CA ARG A 238 -12.24 12.85 20.51
C ARG A 238 -11.35 12.11 19.52
N THR A 239 -11.92 11.21 18.72
CA THR A 239 -11.16 10.25 17.91
C THR A 239 -11.31 10.48 16.41
N GLY A 240 -12.43 11.04 15.96
CA GLY A 240 -12.76 11.30 14.56
C GLY A 240 -12.91 10.04 13.71
N VAL A 241 -13.19 8.88 14.32
CA VAL A 241 -13.09 7.56 13.69
C VAL A 241 -14.36 7.17 12.93
N ILE A 242 -15.54 7.63 13.35
CA ILE A 242 -16.80 7.18 12.78
C ILE A 242 -17.16 8.04 11.55
N ALA A 243 -16.89 7.50 10.35
CA ALA A 243 -17.33 8.05 9.08
C ALA A 243 -18.66 7.43 8.62
N THR A 244 -19.04 7.63 7.36
CA THR A 244 -20.37 7.26 6.84
C THR A 244 -20.67 5.77 6.97
N GLU A 245 -19.73 4.89 6.62
CA GLU A 245 -19.93 3.43 6.67
C GLU A 245 -20.02 2.92 8.11
N GLU A 246 -19.16 3.44 9.00
CA GLU A 246 -19.17 3.09 10.42
C GLU A 246 -20.45 3.54 11.11
N ARG A 247 -20.95 4.73 10.75
CA ARG A 247 -22.22 5.28 11.26
C ARG A 247 -23.36 4.31 10.96
N GLU A 248 -23.52 3.88 9.72
CA GLU A 248 -24.62 2.99 9.30
C GLU A 248 -24.56 1.62 9.98
N ALA A 249 -23.37 1.04 10.09
CA ALA A 249 -23.18 -0.21 10.82
C ALA A 249 -23.53 -0.07 12.32
N LEU A 250 -23.14 1.04 12.95
CA LEU A 250 -23.45 1.32 14.34
C LEU A 250 -24.95 1.54 14.59
N ALA A 251 -25.62 2.30 13.73
CA ALA A 251 -27.06 2.50 13.81
C ALA A 251 -27.81 1.18 13.69
N THR A 252 -27.47 0.38 12.67
CA THR A 252 -28.02 -0.96 12.48
C THR A 252 -27.84 -1.83 13.72
N ALA A 253 -26.68 -1.78 14.37
CA ALA A 253 -26.42 -2.53 15.59
C ALA A 253 -27.30 -2.04 16.76
N ILE A 254 -27.44 -0.73 16.96
CA ILE A 254 -28.26 -0.14 18.03
C ILE A 254 -29.74 -0.46 17.84
N ASP A 255 -30.26 -0.30 16.63
CA ASP A 255 -31.64 -0.66 16.28
C ASP A 255 -31.91 -2.14 16.51
N GLU A 256 -30.98 -3.00 16.08
CA GLU A 256 -31.07 -4.44 16.29
C GLU A 256 -31.15 -4.79 17.79
N LEU A 257 -30.36 -4.13 18.64
CA LEU A 257 -30.41 -4.32 20.09
C LEU A 257 -31.74 -3.82 20.69
N GLY A 258 -32.21 -2.65 20.28
CA GLY A 258 -33.50 -2.09 20.72
C GLY A 258 -34.69 -2.98 20.30
N HIS A 259 -34.69 -3.46 19.06
CA HIS A 259 -35.67 -4.40 18.53
C HIS A 259 -35.70 -5.71 19.33
N LYS A 260 -34.53 -6.25 19.70
CA LYS A 260 -34.43 -7.44 20.57
C LYS A 260 -34.89 -7.16 22.01
N ALA A 261 -34.85 -5.91 22.46
CA ALA A 261 -35.41 -5.46 23.74
C ALA A 261 -36.93 -5.16 23.68
N GLY A 262 -37.56 -5.32 22.51
CA GLY A 262 -39.00 -5.13 22.32
C GLY A 262 -39.40 -3.72 21.88
N LEU A 263 -38.46 -2.83 21.62
CA LEU A 263 -38.74 -1.53 20.99
C LEU A 263 -38.86 -1.76 19.48
N ARG A 264 -40.07 -1.84 18.91
CA ARG A 264 -40.27 -2.01 17.45
C ARG A 264 -40.89 -0.76 16.83
N GLY A 265 -40.66 -0.56 15.53
CA GLY A 265 -41.38 0.43 14.71
C GLY A 265 -40.84 1.85 14.79
N ARG A 266 -39.57 2.04 15.14
CA ARG A 266 -38.90 3.34 15.19
C ARG A 266 -37.44 3.18 14.79
N ASP A 267 -36.87 4.19 14.12
CA ASP A 267 -35.43 4.29 13.84
C ASP A 267 -34.73 4.80 15.11
N LEU A 268 -34.42 3.86 16.01
CA LEU A 268 -33.97 4.16 17.37
C LEU A 268 -32.59 4.79 17.36
N ALA A 269 -31.72 4.43 16.42
CA ALA A 269 -30.46 5.11 16.24
C ALA A 269 -30.70 6.52 15.71
N GLY A 270 -31.45 6.66 14.60
CA GLY A 270 -31.76 7.91 13.92
C GLY A 270 -32.39 8.98 14.80
N ASP A 271 -33.27 8.58 15.72
CA ASP A 271 -33.94 9.48 16.67
C ASP A 271 -32.98 10.22 17.62
N PHE A 272 -31.77 9.69 17.85
CA PHE A 272 -30.81 10.22 18.81
C PHE A 272 -29.45 10.56 18.15
N ARG A 273 -29.38 10.59 16.81
CA ARG A 273 -28.16 10.91 16.04
C ARG A 273 -27.88 12.42 16.02
N ASP A 274 -26.70 12.80 16.52
CA ASP A 274 -26.14 14.18 16.47
C ASP A 274 -24.68 14.21 15.94
N TRP A 275 -24.26 13.23 15.13
CA TRP A 275 -22.86 13.10 14.63
C TRP A 275 -22.56 13.78 13.30
#